data_AF-A0A1F8NQH9-F1
#
_entry.id   AF-A0A1F8NQH9-F1
#
_cell.length_a   1.000
_cell.length_b   1.000
_cell.length_c   1.000
_cell.angle_alpha   90.00
_cell.angle_beta   90.00
_cell.angle_gamma   90.00
#
_symmetry.space_group_name_H-M   'P 1'
#
loop_
_entity.id
_entity.type
_entity.pdbx_description
1 polymer ?
#
loop_
_entity_poly.entity_id
_entity_poly.type
_entity_poly.pdbx_seq_one_letter_code
_entity_poly.pdbx_strand_id
1 'polypeptide(L)'
;MQPVWVKRSLKVDFFFAHPYTAWERGSNENMNGLIRQYIPKKRDFASVDETEVELVMNRLNNMPRKCLGFMSPLEKFFDLSVALRS
;
A
#
# COMPACT_ATOMS: atom_id res chain seq x y z
N MET A 1 22.82 4.20 4.73
CA MET A 1 23.67 3.05 4.36
C MET A 1 22.73 1.92 3.94
N GLN A 2 22.78 1.46 2.69
CA GLN A 2 21.88 0.41 2.19
C GLN A 2 22.21 -0.91 2.91
N PRO A 3 21.23 -1.68 3.42
CA PRO A 3 21.51 -2.98 4.01
C PRO A 3 21.89 -3.97 2.90
N VAL A 4 23.20 -4.04 2.61
CA VAL A 4 23.82 -4.80 1.51
C VAL A 4 23.39 -6.28 1.52
N TRP A 5 23.08 -6.82 2.69
CA TRP A 5 22.60 -8.20 2.85
C TRP A 5 21.20 -8.41 2.25
N VAL A 6 20.27 -7.46 2.37
CA VAL A 6 18.91 -7.60 1.83
C VAL A 6 18.96 -7.67 0.30
N LYS A 7 19.75 -6.78 -0.33
CA LYS A 7 19.97 -6.78 -1.78
C LYS A 7 20.48 -8.11 -2.29
N ARG A 8 21.49 -8.66 -1.60
CA ARG A 8 22.11 -9.94 -1.99
C ARG A 8 21.15 -11.12 -1.83
N SER A 9 20.36 -11.14 -0.76
CA SER A 9 19.43 -12.24 -0.48
C SER A 9 18.21 -12.24 -1.39
N LEU A 10 17.59 -11.06 -1.61
CA LEU A 10 16.34 -10.95 -2.36
C LEU A 10 16.54 -10.65 -3.86
N LYS A 11 17.77 -10.31 -4.29
CA LYS A 11 18.10 -9.91 -5.67
C LYS A 11 17.19 -8.78 -6.19
N VAL A 12 16.90 -7.80 -5.34
CA VAL A 12 16.08 -6.62 -5.66
C VAL A 12 16.90 -5.34 -5.64
N ASP A 13 16.54 -4.36 -6.46
CA ASP A 13 17.13 -3.03 -6.44
C ASP A 13 16.47 -2.12 -5.39
N PHE A 14 17.24 -1.13 -4.93
CA PHE A 14 16.81 -0.17 -3.90
C PHE A 14 16.84 1.24 -4.47
N PHE A 15 15.75 1.96 -4.22
CA PHE A 15 15.58 3.35 -4.64
C PHE A 15 15.21 4.21 -3.43
N PHE A 16 15.74 5.42 -3.36
CA PHE A 16 15.39 6.42 -2.36
C PHE A 16 14.85 7.65 -3.08
N ALA A 17 13.90 8.34 -2.44
CA ALA A 17 13.51 9.66 -2.89
C ALA A 17 14.67 10.65 -2.67
N HIS A 18 14.81 11.59 -3.60
CA HIS A 18 15.76 12.67 -3.49
C HIS A 18 15.41 13.59 -2.29
N PRO A 19 16.40 14.35 -1.77
CA PRO A 19 16.11 15.35 -0.76
C PRO A 19 15.11 16.40 -1.31
N TYR A 20 14.14 16.78 -0.48
CA TYR A 20 13.12 17.81 -0.79
C TYR A 20 12.17 17.50 -1.96
N THR A 21 12.08 16.25 -2.41
CA THR A 21 11.20 15.81 -3.51
C THR A 21 10.01 14.98 -3.01
N ALA A 22 9.11 15.59 -2.22
CA ALA A 22 7.96 14.89 -1.62
C ALA A 22 7.08 14.13 -2.64
N TRP A 23 6.98 14.65 -3.87
CA TRP A 23 6.18 14.06 -4.94
C TRP A 23 6.65 12.66 -5.37
N GLU A 24 7.92 12.30 -5.16
CA GLU A 24 8.44 10.95 -5.47
C GLU A 24 7.84 9.86 -4.55
N ARG A 25 7.14 10.27 -3.48
CA ARG A 25 6.47 9.38 -2.53
C ARG A 25 4.96 9.59 -2.48
N GLY A 26 4.38 10.33 -3.43
CA GLY A 26 2.97 10.73 -3.39
C GLY A 26 2.00 9.56 -3.21
N SER A 27 2.24 8.43 -3.89
CA SER A 27 1.41 7.23 -3.74
C SER A 27 1.48 6.62 -2.34
N ASN A 28 2.67 6.60 -1.72
CA ASN A 28 2.85 6.08 -0.36
C ASN A 28 2.17 7.01 0.66
N GLU A 29 2.25 8.32 0.46
CA GLU A 29 1.59 9.31 1.32
C GLU A 29 0.06 9.23 1.20
N ASN A 30 -0.46 9.02 -0.02
CA ASN A 30 -1.88 8.77 -0.23
C ASN A 30 -2.35 7.50 0.50
N MET A 31 -1.60 6.40 0.38
CA MET A 31 -1.93 5.15 1.06
C MET A 31 -1.89 5.31 2.58
N ASN A 32 -0.87 5.98 3.12
CA ASN A 32 -0.78 6.30 4.54
C ASN A 32 -2.00 7.09 5.03
N GLY A 33 -2.48 8.05 4.24
CA GLY A 33 -3.70 8.81 4.55
C GLY A 33 -4.94 7.93 4.72
N LEU A 34 -5.06 6.87 3.91
CA LEU A 34 -6.18 5.93 4.00
C LEU A 34 -6.06 5.01 5.21
N ILE A 35 -4.86 4.51 5.49
CA ILE A 35 -4.59 3.72 6.72
C ILE A 35 -4.96 4.54 7.96
N ARG A 36 -4.71 5.86 7.95
CA ARG A 36 -5.06 6.75 9.06
C ARG A 36 -6.55 6.94 9.30
N GLN A 37 -7.42 6.54 8.37
CA GLN A 37 -8.87 6.48 8.61
C GLN A 37 -9.24 5.32 9.57
N TYR A 38 -8.42 4.27 9.61
CA TYR A 38 -8.61 3.11 10.49
C TYR A 38 -7.72 3.18 11.74
N ILE A 39 -6.49 3.66 11.61
CA ILE A 39 -5.50 3.74 12.70
C ILE A 39 -5.10 5.21 12.94
N PRO A 40 -5.83 5.94 13.82
CA PRO A 40 -5.61 7.37 14.05
C PRO A 40 -4.19 7.70 14.49
N LYS A 41 -3.73 8.93 14.19
CA LYS A 41 -2.33 9.37 14.45
C LYS A 41 -1.89 9.23 15.92
N LYS A 42 -2.79 9.42 16.87
CA LYS A 42 -2.52 9.38 18.31
C LYS A 42 -2.70 7.98 18.93
N ARG A 43 -3.06 6.98 18.13
CA ARG A 43 -3.14 5.61 18.60
C ARG A 43 -1.75 5.00 18.61
N ASP A 44 -1.42 4.32 19.70
CA ASP A 44 -0.20 3.53 19.80
C ASP A 44 -0.25 2.35 18.82
N PHE A 45 0.77 2.21 17.98
CA PHE A 45 0.84 1.10 17.04
C PHE A 45 1.08 -0.24 17.74
N ALA A 46 1.67 -0.26 18.93
CA ALA A 46 1.81 -1.49 19.72
C ALA A 46 0.44 -2.06 20.18
N SER A 47 -0.61 -1.22 20.17
CA SER A 47 -1.98 -1.63 20.49
C SER A 47 -2.78 -2.13 19.29
N VAL A 48 -2.19 -2.15 18.10
CA VAL A 48 -2.83 -2.66 16.88
C VAL A 48 -2.51 -4.14 16.78
N ASP A 49 -3.55 -4.97 16.80
CA ASP A 49 -3.40 -6.41 16.65
C ASP A 49 -3.30 -6.82 15.18
N GLU A 50 -2.81 -8.04 14.94
CA GLU A 50 -2.65 -8.58 13.59
C GLU A 50 -4.01 -8.68 12.87
N THR A 51 -5.08 -8.98 13.60
CA THR A 51 -6.42 -9.12 13.01
C THR A 51 -6.96 -7.80 12.47
N GLU A 52 -6.66 -6.68 13.13
CA GLU A 52 -7.00 -5.35 12.68
C GLU A 52 -6.15 -4.96 11.47
N VAL A 53 -4.86 -5.28 11.47
CA VAL A 53 -4.00 -5.07 10.30
C VAL A 53 -4.56 -5.80 9.08
N GLU A 54 -4.92 -7.07 9.23
CA GLU A 54 -5.50 -7.89 8.17
C GLU A 54 -6.84 -7.31 7.70
N LEU A 55 -7.70 -6.89 8.62
CA LEU A 55 -8.98 -6.25 8.30
C LEU A 55 -8.80 -4.95 7.51
N VAL A 56 -7.83 -4.11 7.90
CA VAL A 56 -7.52 -2.87 7.19
C VAL A 56 -6.94 -3.17 5.81
N MET A 57 -6.01 -4.13 5.70
CA MET A 57 -5.44 -4.57 4.42
C MET A 57 -6.53 -5.08 3.48
N ASN A 58 -7.40 -5.96 3.95
CA ASN A 58 -8.50 -6.52 3.16
C ASN A 58 -9.44 -5.41 2.68
N ARG A 59 -9.81 -4.46 3.54
CA ARG A 59 -10.62 -3.31 3.12
C ARG A 59 -9.94 -2.47 2.05
N LEU A 60 -8.68 -2.10 2.26
CA LEU A 60 -7.95 -1.21 1.33
C LEU A 60 -7.67 -1.87 -0.02
N ASN A 61 -7.40 -3.17 -0.03
CA ASN A 61 -7.12 -3.96 -1.25
C ASN A 61 -8.38 -4.25 -2.06
N ASN A 62 -9.55 -4.39 -1.41
CA ASN A 62 -10.83 -4.57 -2.10
C ASN A 62 -11.56 -3.26 -2.40
N MET A 63 -11.06 -2.11 -1.94
CA MET A 63 -11.72 -0.82 -2.15
C MET A 63 -11.52 -0.31 -3.58
N PRO A 64 -12.61 -0.08 -4.35
CA PRO A 64 -12.56 0.49 -5.69
C PRO A 64 -11.82 1.84 -5.76
N ARG A 65 -10.97 2.03 -6.76
CA ARG A 65 -10.20 3.27 -6.96
C ARG A 65 -10.56 3.93 -8.27
N LYS A 66 -10.93 5.21 -8.21
CA LYS A 66 -11.19 6.01 -9.42
C LYS A 66 -9.99 6.04 -10.38
N CYS A 67 -8.76 6.10 -9.85
CA CYS A 67 -7.54 6.06 -10.67
C CYS A 67 -7.31 4.71 -11.38
N LEU A 68 -7.99 3.64 -10.97
CA LEU A 68 -7.95 2.32 -11.61
C LEU A 68 -9.22 2.04 -12.43
N GLY A 69 -9.99 3.07 -12.81
CA GLY A 69 -11.27 2.86 -13.52
C GLY A 69 -12.32 2.18 -12.64
N PHE A 70 -12.31 2.45 -11.34
CA PHE A 70 -13.17 1.82 -10.32
C PHE A 70 -12.92 0.33 -10.08
N MET A 71 -11.83 -0.24 -10.58
CA MET A 71 -11.33 -1.51 -10.08
C MET A 71 -10.66 -1.33 -8.70
N SER A 72 -10.69 -2.37 -7.89
CA SER A 72 -9.92 -2.46 -6.66
C SER A 72 -8.45 -2.76 -6.94
N PRO A 73 -7.52 -2.40 -6.02
CA PRO A 73 -6.12 -2.76 -6.15
C PRO A 73 -5.90 -4.28 -6.33
N LEU A 74 -6.68 -5.09 -5.61
CA LEU A 74 -6.60 -6.56 -5.70
C LEU A 74 -6.95 -7.05 -7.10
N GLU A 75 -8.08 -6.59 -7.65
CA GLU A 75 -8.51 -6.94 -9.01
C GLU A 75 -7.46 -6.52 -10.03
N LYS A 76 -6.92 -5.30 -9.90
CA LYS A 76 -5.92 -4.82 -10.85
C LYS A 76 -4.59 -5.55 -10.74
N PHE A 77 -4.20 -5.96 -9.53
CA PHE A 77 -2.95 -6.70 -9.29
C PHE A 77 -2.99 -8.11 -9.90
N PHE A 78 -4.11 -8.80 -9.76
CA PHE A 78 -4.31 -10.15 -10.30
C PHE A 78 -4.90 -10.16 -11.73
N ASP A 79 -5.07 -8.99 -12.33
CA ASP A 79 -5.77 -8.78 -13.62
C ASP A 79 -7.11 -9.54 -13.70
N LEU A 80 -7.83 -9.58 -12.58
CA LEU A 80 -9.13 -10.22 -12.47
C LEU A 80 -10.15 -9.35 -13.22
N SER A 81 -10.44 -9.71 -14.47
CA SER A 81 -11.52 -9.06 -15.21
C SER A 81 -12.85 -9.45 -14.58
N VAL A 82 -13.44 -8.58 -13.77
CA VAL A 82 -14.81 -8.77 -13.23
C VAL A 82 -15.89 -8.30 -14.20
N ALA A 83 -15.48 -7.94 -15.44
CA ALA A 83 -16.44 -7.81 -16.53
C ALA A 83 -17.15 -9.16 -16.67
N LEU A 84 -18.45 -9.18 -16.37
CA LEU A 84 -19.35 -10.21 -16.88
C LEU A 84 -19.07 -10.29 -18.38
N ARG A 85 -18.34 -11.33 -18.80
CA ARG A 85 -18.18 -11.63 -20.22
C ARG A 85 -19.58 -11.99 -20.72
N SER A 86 -20.22 -11.03 -21.38
CA SER A 86 -21.44 -11.22 -22.18
C SER A 86 -21.19 -12.22 -23.30
#